data_AF-A0A381SBX3-F1
#
_entry.id   AF-A0A381SBX3-F1
#
_cell.length_a   1.000
_cell.length_b   1.000
_cell.length_c   1.000
_cell.angle_alpha   90.00
_cell.angle_beta   90.00
_cell.angle_gamma   90.00
#
_symmetry.space_group_name_H-M   'P 1'
#
loop_
_entity.id
_entity.type
_entity.pdbx_description
1 polymer ?
#
loop_
_entity_poly.entity_id
_entity_poly.type
_entity_poly.pdbx_seq_one_letter_code
_entity_poly.pdbx_strand_id
1 'polypeptide(L)'
;MIRKFFSLSILCLNYFYSQTHFTIPQNVWRISIENEISGGKWKGHDGGDGWKDFTYQLDGIDYIITQQWKRNLLTQSYSIEYGFTDKSTFMLHIPRLQKFKQSHSWTISSDSLIVPMDELLSQYYPKSKTNSGLNNVSLGMNFLLLGNPAWRGGKNKYSLYGGIDITFPFGERLKKYQAKDVDSEGIPNQYKQLPIGNGLTRWRIKAFGELYRKLWGRLINVNWLVNLSSFNRDIINPPISFLWIQETSADSISRAIGDAVLYEQGKQIYGSIQGQMEIWPQRMFFAVGMDWMLSGRDQYFSSSDAWDKWMVSRKNYDSRKNVATQFLKFNFLNVDPFKQFGPIPFELEVGVRWFVPFLTYQTFGYTSSWIRISSYFQAW
;
A
#
# COMPACT_ATOMS: atom_id res chain seq x y z
N MET A 1 -12.84 -66.22 -20.68
CA MET A 1 -14.01 -65.41 -20.30
C MET A 1 -13.79 -64.92 -18.87
N ILE A 2 -13.22 -63.72 -18.71
CA ILE A 2 -13.45 -62.75 -17.62
C ILE A 2 -12.86 -61.43 -18.13
N ARG A 3 -13.74 -60.44 -18.18
CA ARG A 3 -13.64 -59.03 -18.55
C ARG A 3 -12.83 -58.26 -17.49
N LYS A 4 -12.35 -57.02 -17.65
CA LYS A 4 -12.05 -56.08 -18.73
C LYS A 4 -11.46 -54.86 -17.98
N PHE A 5 -10.42 -54.27 -18.57
CA PHE A 5 -10.03 -52.85 -18.48
C PHE A 5 -9.72 -52.23 -17.12
N PHE A 6 -8.40 -52.16 -16.86
CA PHE A 6 -7.76 -51.02 -16.19
C PHE A 6 -8.34 -49.70 -16.71
N SER A 7 -9.01 -48.97 -15.82
CA SER A 7 -9.38 -47.58 -16.05
C SER A 7 -8.11 -46.72 -15.95
N LEU A 8 -7.68 -46.27 -17.12
CA LEU A 8 -6.64 -45.29 -17.40
C LEU A 8 -6.88 -43.99 -16.60
N SER A 9 -6.13 -43.80 -15.51
CA SER A 9 -5.95 -42.48 -14.89
C SER A 9 -4.96 -41.68 -15.74
N ILE A 10 -5.38 -41.23 -16.93
CA ILE A 10 -4.62 -40.21 -17.67
C ILE A 10 -5.02 -38.85 -17.11
N LEU A 11 -4.37 -38.48 -16.00
CA LEU A 11 -4.18 -37.09 -15.64
C LEU A 11 -3.03 -36.58 -16.51
N CYS A 12 -3.35 -35.96 -17.65
CA CYS A 12 -2.38 -35.14 -18.37
C CYS A 12 -2.09 -33.89 -17.51
N LEU A 13 -1.12 -34.03 -16.60
CA LEU A 13 -0.54 -32.94 -15.83
C LEU A 13 0.26 -32.06 -16.80
N ASN A 14 -0.26 -30.88 -17.12
CA ASN A 14 0.54 -29.86 -17.77
C ASN A 14 1.65 -29.40 -16.81
N TYR A 15 2.88 -29.38 -17.28
CA TYR A 15 4.06 -28.93 -16.55
C TYR A 15 3.94 -27.43 -16.26
N PHE A 16 3.60 -27.06 -15.03
CA PHE A 16 3.71 -25.67 -14.57
C PHE A 16 5.09 -25.45 -13.97
N TYR A 17 5.99 -24.86 -14.77
CA TYR A 17 7.21 -24.27 -14.22
C TYR A 17 6.81 -23.05 -13.41
N SER A 18 6.66 -23.20 -12.09
CA SER A 18 6.36 -22.08 -11.21
C SER A 18 7.53 -21.10 -11.17
N GLN A 19 7.20 -19.87 -11.51
CA GLN A 19 7.83 -18.63 -11.09
C GLN A 19 6.67 -17.74 -10.66
N THR A 20 6.93 -16.62 -10.00
CA THR A 20 5.90 -15.64 -9.67
C THR A 20 5.39 -14.99 -10.96
N HIS A 21 4.50 -15.68 -11.67
CA HIS A 21 3.98 -15.28 -12.97
C HIS A 21 2.94 -14.19 -12.81
N PHE A 22 2.98 -13.20 -13.69
CA PHE A 22 2.00 -12.11 -13.72
C PHE A 22 0.63 -12.51 -14.26
N THR A 23 0.54 -13.69 -14.87
CA THR A 23 -0.70 -14.33 -15.32
C THR A 23 -0.69 -15.79 -14.90
N ILE A 24 -1.88 -16.39 -14.81
CA ILE A 24 -2.05 -17.81 -14.53
C ILE A 24 -2.75 -18.50 -15.72
N PRO A 25 -2.57 -19.82 -15.89
CA PRO A 25 -3.16 -20.59 -16.99
C PRO A 25 -4.69 -20.53 -16.99
N GLN A 26 -5.31 -20.79 -18.15
CA GLN A 26 -6.76 -20.86 -18.26
C GLN A 26 -7.36 -21.86 -17.26
N ASN A 27 -8.49 -21.49 -16.66
CA ASN A 27 -9.25 -22.26 -15.68
C ASN A 27 -8.49 -22.59 -14.38
N VAL A 28 -7.35 -21.92 -14.13
CA VAL A 28 -6.63 -22.00 -12.87
C VAL A 28 -7.05 -20.85 -11.97
N TRP A 29 -7.28 -21.17 -10.71
CA TRP A 29 -7.42 -20.24 -9.60
C TRP A 29 -6.13 -20.20 -8.81
N ARG A 30 -5.67 -19.00 -8.46
CA ARG A 30 -4.64 -18.79 -7.44
C ARG A 30 -5.27 -18.03 -6.27
N ILE A 31 -5.19 -18.62 -5.09
CA ILE A 31 -5.65 -18.01 -3.85
C ILE A 31 -4.42 -17.77 -2.98
N SER A 32 -4.22 -16.54 -2.54
CA SER A 32 -3.10 -16.17 -1.69
C SER A 32 -3.57 -15.48 -0.41
N ILE A 33 -2.88 -15.79 0.69
CA ILE A 33 -3.03 -15.13 1.98
C ILE A 33 -1.66 -14.61 2.38
N GLU A 34 -1.58 -13.30 2.62
CA GLU A 34 -0.35 -12.62 3.04
C GLU A 34 -0.57 -11.98 4.40
N ASN A 35 0.38 -12.16 5.32
CA ASN A 35 0.44 -11.41 6.57
C ASN A 35 1.69 -10.54 6.55
N GLU A 36 1.52 -9.24 6.72
CA GLU A 36 2.59 -8.25 6.74
C GLU A 36 2.59 -7.49 8.07
N ILE A 37 3.77 -7.36 8.68
CA ILE A 37 4.02 -6.46 9.80
C ILE A 37 4.87 -5.32 9.27
N SER A 38 4.43 -4.08 9.49
CA SER A 38 5.18 -2.90 9.09
C SER A 38 5.25 -1.85 10.20
N GLY A 39 6.36 -1.12 10.23
CA GLY A 39 6.61 -0.04 11.16
C GLY A 39 7.42 1.06 10.51
N GLY A 40 7.07 2.32 10.76
CA GLY A 40 7.72 3.44 10.11
C GLY A 40 7.47 4.77 10.79
N LYS A 41 8.38 5.72 10.55
CA LYS A 41 8.23 7.12 11.00
C LYS A 41 7.95 8.02 9.81
N TRP A 42 7.26 9.13 10.06
CA TRP A 42 7.10 10.17 9.04
C TRP A 42 8.46 10.76 8.64
N LYS A 43 8.69 10.89 7.34
CA LYS A 43 9.88 11.49 6.74
C LYS A 43 9.53 12.86 6.15
N GLY A 44 10.18 13.91 6.65
CA GLY A 44 10.06 15.28 6.13
C GLY A 44 10.74 15.46 4.78
N HIS A 45 10.77 16.70 4.28
CA HIS A 45 11.43 17.04 3.00
C HIS A 45 12.93 16.75 3.02
N ASP A 46 13.56 16.91 4.17
CA ASP A 46 14.99 16.67 4.44
C ASP A 46 15.33 15.17 4.57
N GLY A 47 14.34 14.27 4.45
CA GLY A 47 14.47 12.85 4.77
C GLY A 47 14.59 12.56 6.27
N GLY A 48 14.55 13.60 7.11
CA GLY A 48 14.57 13.52 8.56
C GLY A 48 13.23 13.09 9.15
N ASP A 49 13.23 12.69 10.41
CA ASP A 49 12.00 12.30 11.10
C ASP A 49 11.13 13.53 11.45
N GLY A 50 9.84 13.45 11.16
CA GLY A 50 8.83 14.39 11.63
C GLY A 50 8.69 15.69 10.81
N TRP A 51 7.88 16.62 11.35
CA TRP A 51 7.81 18.01 10.91
C TRP A 51 8.58 18.86 11.91
N LYS A 52 9.69 19.43 11.46
CA LYS A 52 10.58 20.23 12.30
C LYS A 52 10.37 21.73 12.09
N ASP A 53 10.63 22.49 13.14
CA ASP A 53 10.73 23.94 13.15
C ASP A 53 9.49 24.65 12.57
N PHE A 54 8.31 24.14 12.93
CA PHE A 54 7.04 24.76 12.57
C PHE A 54 6.76 25.93 13.51
N THR A 55 6.74 27.14 12.98
CA THR A 55 6.44 28.34 13.75
C THR A 55 4.94 28.57 13.81
N TYR A 56 4.41 28.82 15.00
CA TYR A 56 3.02 29.15 15.23
C TYR A 56 2.91 30.24 16.30
N GLN A 57 2.09 31.25 16.03
CA GLN A 57 1.86 32.35 16.97
C GLN A 57 0.54 32.13 17.70
N LEU A 58 0.56 32.20 19.04
CA LEU A 58 -0.62 32.14 19.89
C LEU A 58 -0.56 33.29 20.89
N ASP A 59 -1.59 34.13 20.92
CA ASP A 59 -1.70 35.28 21.84
C ASP A 59 -0.47 36.20 21.83
N GLY A 60 0.11 36.41 20.65
CA GLY A 60 1.30 37.25 20.47
C GLY A 60 2.63 36.57 20.80
N ILE A 61 2.62 35.30 21.25
CA ILE A 61 3.82 34.52 21.56
C ILE A 61 4.14 33.58 20.39
N ASP A 62 5.40 33.59 19.96
CA ASP A 62 5.89 32.65 18.95
C ASP A 62 6.32 31.33 19.60
N TYR A 63 5.79 30.24 19.05
CA TYR A 63 6.15 28.87 19.40
C TYR A 63 6.82 28.19 18.21
N ILE A 64 7.90 27.47 18.48
CA ILE A 64 8.50 26.55 17.50
C ILE A 64 8.14 25.13 17.93
N ILE A 65 7.42 24.43 17.05
CA ILE A 65 6.87 23.11 17.29
C ILE A 65 7.58 22.13 16.38
N THR A 66 8.13 21.06 16.97
CA THR A 66 8.60 19.89 16.22
C THR A 66 7.71 18.71 16.55
N GLN A 67 7.14 18.09 15.51
CA GLN A 67 6.17 17.01 15.62
C GLN A 67 6.72 15.72 15.00
N GLN A 68 6.47 14.59 15.64
CA GLN A 68 6.88 13.28 15.16
C GLN A 68 5.68 12.32 15.13
N TRP A 69 5.66 11.46 14.12
CA TRP A 69 4.68 10.38 14.00
C TRP A 69 5.37 9.06 13.75
N LYS A 70 4.88 8.03 14.43
CA LYS A 70 5.26 6.63 14.21
C LYS A 70 4.01 5.82 13.93
N ARG A 71 4.04 5.00 12.89
CA ARG A 71 2.98 4.04 12.55
C ARG A 71 3.47 2.62 12.71
N ASN A 72 2.60 1.74 13.19
CA ASN A 72 2.77 0.29 13.16
C ASN A 72 1.50 -0.34 12.60
N LEU A 73 1.65 -1.27 11.67
CA LEU A 73 0.54 -1.96 11.01
C LEU A 73 0.76 -3.47 11.05
N LEU A 74 -0.34 -4.18 11.22
CA LEU A 74 -0.47 -5.60 10.96
C LEU A 74 -1.58 -5.76 9.92
N THR A 75 -1.20 -6.20 8.73
CA THR A 75 -2.08 -6.33 7.57
C THR A 75 -2.21 -7.80 7.21
N GLN A 76 -3.43 -8.22 6.91
CA GLN A 76 -3.72 -9.50 6.28
C GLN A 76 -4.39 -9.24 4.94
N SER A 77 -3.79 -9.71 3.86
CA SER A 77 -4.28 -9.52 2.50
C SER A 77 -4.71 -10.85 1.90
N TYR A 78 -5.86 -10.82 1.22
CA TYR A 78 -6.37 -11.94 0.45
C TYR A 78 -6.34 -11.58 -1.03
N SER A 79 -5.70 -12.43 -1.82
CA SER A 79 -5.66 -12.28 -3.28
C SER A 79 -6.35 -13.49 -3.91
N ILE A 80 -7.25 -13.22 -4.85
CA ILE A 80 -7.90 -14.24 -5.68
C ILE A 80 -7.63 -13.87 -7.13
N GLU A 81 -7.06 -14.81 -7.86
CA GLU A 81 -6.78 -14.66 -9.27
C GLU A 81 -7.40 -15.81 -10.04
N TYR A 82 -7.93 -15.52 -11.23
CA TYR A 82 -8.53 -16.51 -12.12
C TYR A 82 -8.03 -16.33 -13.55
N GLY A 83 -7.47 -17.40 -14.12
CA GLY A 83 -7.05 -17.44 -15.51
C GLY A 83 -8.27 -17.57 -16.41
N PHE A 84 -8.77 -16.43 -16.88
CA PHE A 84 -9.91 -16.38 -17.78
C PHE A 84 -9.57 -16.96 -19.16
N THR A 85 -8.35 -16.69 -19.64
CA THR A 85 -7.73 -17.35 -20.79
C THR A 85 -6.24 -17.50 -20.50
N ASP A 86 -5.51 -18.25 -21.33
CA ASP A 86 -4.05 -18.32 -21.23
C ASP A 86 -3.33 -16.99 -21.46
N LYS A 87 -4.05 -15.93 -21.84
CA LYS A 87 -3.53 -14.59 -22.06
C LYS A 87 -4.14 -13.56 -21.13
N SER A 88 -5.10 -13.93 -20.28
CA SER A 88 -5.82 -12.96 -19.46
C SER A 88 -6.16 -13.50 -18.09
N THR A 89 -5.84 -12.71 -17.06
CA THR A 89 -6.07 -13.07 -15.66
C THR A 89 -6.89 -12.00 -14.98
N PHE A 90 -7.99 -12.40 -14.35
CA PHE A 90 -8.77 -11.59 -13.44
C PHE A 90 -8.15 -11.59 -12.05
N MET A 91 -8.25 -10.48 -11.32
CA MET A 91 -7.67 -10.32 -10.00
C MET A 91 -8.61 -9.58 -9.05
N LEU A 92 -8.71 -10.08 -7.82
CA LEU A 92 -9.37 -9.44 -6.69
C LEU A 92 -8.39 -9.42 -5.51
N HIS A 93 -8.21 -8.25 -4.89
CA HIS A 93 -7.31 -8.06 -3.76
C HIS A 93 -8.04 -7.35 -2.61
N ILE A 94 -8.09 -8.01 -1.46
CA ILE A 94 -8.83 -7.58 -0.26
C ILE A 94 -7.85 -7.46 0.90
N PRO A 95 -7.36 -6.24 1.21
CA PRO A 95 -6.53 -5.99 2.38
C PRO A 95 -7.38 -5.72 3.62
N ARG A 96 -7.01 -6.31 4.76
CA ARG A 96 -7.58 -6.05 6.08
C ARG A 96 -6.48 -5.64 7.05
N LEU A 97 -6.65 -4.48 7.69
CA LEU A 97 -5.80 -4.06 8.80
C LEU A 97 -6.29 -4.75 10.07
N GLN A 98 -5.53 -5.73 10.56
CA GLN A 98 -5.80 -6.35 11.86
C GLN A 98 -5.47 -5.38 13.00
N LYS A 99 -4.41 -4.58 12.82
CA LYS A 99 -4.03 -3.52 13.75
C LYS A 99 -3.38 -2.38 12.99
N PHE A 100 -3.84 -1.16 13.25
CA PHE A 100 -3.24 0.07 12.77
C PHE A 100 -3.08 1.02 13.93
N LYS A 101 -1.84 1.32 14.33
CA LYS A 101 -1.53 2.24 15.43
C LYS A 101 -0.70 3.39 14.92
N GLN A 102 -1.06 4.61 15.31
CA GLN A 102 -0.24 5.80 15.13
C GLN A 102 0.05 6.41 16.50
N SER A 103 1.33 6.64 16.79
CA SER A 103 1.78 7.40 17.94
C SER A 103 2.28 8.76 17.49
N HIS A 104 2.00 9.77 18.30
CA HIS A 104 2.35 11.15 18.05
C HIS A 104 3.06 11.73 19.27
N SER A 105 4.11 12.49 19.01
CA SER A 105 4.88 13.19 20.02
C SER A 105 5.34 14.53 19.45
N TRP A 106 5.60 15.49 20.33
CA TRP A 106 6.08 16.80 19.93
C TRP A 106 7.04 17.38 20.97
N THR A 107 7.80 18.37 20.54
CA THR A 107 8.63 19.23 21.39
C THR A 107 8.32 20.69 21.04
N ILE A 108 8.24 21.53 22.06
CA ILE A 108 7.90 22.94 21.93
C ILE A 108 9.07 23.75 22.47
N SER A 109 9.45 24.81 21.78
CA SER A 109 10.37 25.83 22.28
C SER A 109 9.74 27.22 22.09
N SER A 110 9.82 28.06 23.12
CA SER A 110 9.30 29.42 23.15
C SER A 110 10.04 30.24 24.22
N ASP A 111 9.98 31.57 24.11
CA ASP A 111 10.49 32.52 25.10
C ASP A 111 9.55 32.69 26.32
N SER A 112 8.40 32.00 26.33
CA SER A 112 7.35 32.03 27.35
C SER A 112 7.08 30.63 27.96
N LEU A 113 6.13 30.54 28.89
CA LEU A 113 5.64 29.28 29.45
C LEU A 113 5.09 28.37 28.33
N ILE A 114 5.60 27.15 28.27
CA ILE A 114 5.25 26.13 27.25
C ILE A 114 3.87 25.49 27.50
N VAL A 115 3.36 25.57 28.73
CA VAL A 115 2.16 24.85 29.21
C VAL A 115 0.92 25.06 28.33
N PRO A 116 0.53 26.30 27.93
CA PRO A 116 -0.69 26.51 27.14
C PRO A 116 -0.66 25.81 25.77
N MET A 117 0.51 25.75 25.13
CA MET A 117 0.67 25.10 23.83
C MET A 117 0.65 23.57 23.94
N ASP A 118 1.24 23.01 25.00
CA ASP A 118 1.26 21.56 25.21
C ASP A 118 -0.15 21.00 25.49
N GLU A 119 -0.95 21.75 26.26
CA GLU A 119 -2.36 21.43 26.51
C GLU A 119 -3.18 21.47 25.21
N LEU A 120 -3.03 22.53 24.42
CA LEU A 120 -3.74 22.69 23.14
C LEU A 120 -3.37 21.60 22.13
N LEU A 121 -2.09 21.27 22.00
CA LEU A 121 -1.64 20.15 21.17
C LEU A 121 -2.18 18.80 21.66
N SER A 122 -2.23 18.60 22.98
CA SER A 122 -2.80 17.39 23.58
C SER A 122 -4.29 17.23 23.26
N GLN A 123 -5.04 18.34 23.21
CA GLN A 123 -6.46 18.35 22.87
C GLN A 123 -6.70 17.98 21.39
N TYR A 124 -5.97 18.60 20.46
CA TYR A 124 -6.17 18.40 19.01
C TYR A 124 -5.52 17.12 18.46
N TYR A 125 -4.42 16.69 19.07
CA TYR A 125 -3.59 15.60 18.57
C TYR A 125 -3.34 14.53 19.63
N PRO A 126 -4.31 13.62 19.86
CA PRO A 126 -4.13 12.51 20.77
C PRO A 126 -2.83 11.73 20.50
N LYS A 127 -2.05 11.52 21.57
CA LYS A 127 -0.71 10.89 21.52
C LYS A 127 -0.71 9.48 20.94
N SER A 128 -1.85 8.78 20.98
CA SER A 128 -2.02 7.47 20.37
C SER A 128 -3.39 7.34 19.75
N LYS A 129 -3.43 6.87 18.50
CA LYS A 129 -4.64 6.50 17.77
C LYS A 129 -4.53 5.08 17.28
N THR A 130 -5.64 4.34 17.29
CA THR A 130 -5.68 2.96 16.81
C THR A 130 -6.92 2.72 15.96
N ASN A 131 -6.78 1.87 14.96
CA ASN A 131 -7.90 1.39 14.15
C ASN A 131 -7.63 -0.05 13.67
N SER A 132 -8.68 -0.72 13.21
CA SER A 132 -8.65 -2.03 12.55
C SER A 132 -9.87 -2.14 11.65
N GLY A 133 -9.75 -2.79 10.51
CA GLY A 133 -10.87 -2.90 9.60
C GLY A 133 -10.47 -3.28 8.19
N LEU A 134 -11.46 -3.29 7.31
CA LEU A 134 -11.24 -3.46 5.88
C LEU A 134 -10.51 -2.25 5.33
N ASN A 135 -9.59 -2.47 4.39
CA ASN A 135 -8.97 -1.42 3.61
C ASN A 135 -9.54 -1.45 2.17
N ASN A 136 -9.10 -0.54 1.31
CA ASN A 136 -9.64 -0.41 -0.03
C ASN A 136 -9.43 -1.69 -0.86
N VAL A 137 -10.52 -2.18 -1.46
CA VAL A 137 -10.54 -3.41 -2.24
C VAL A 137 -10.21 -3.11 -3.69
N SER A 138 -9.36 -3.93 -4.32
CA SER A 138 -8.98 -3.75 -5.72
C SER A 138 -9.48 -4.90 -6.59
N LEU A 139 -9.97 -4.55 -7.77
CA LEU A 139 -10.46 -5.44 -8.81
C LEU A 139 -9.72 -5.10 -10.10
N GLY A 140 -9.31 -6.09 -10.88
CA GLY A 140 -8.67 -5.78 -12.15
C GLY A 140 -8.38 -6.96 -13.04
N MET A 141 -7.69 -6.68 -14.14
CA MET A 141 -7.40 -7.64 -15.19
C MET A 141 -6.03 -7.36 -15.80
N ASN A 142 -5.30 -8.45 -16.06
CA ASN A 142 -4.00 -8.47 -16.73
C ASN A 142 -4.14 -9.17 -18.07
N PHE A 143 -3.38 -8.72 -19.07
CA PHE A 143 -3.40 -9.22 -20.44
C PHE A 143 -1.97 -9.42 -20.96
N LEU A 144 -1.69 -10.57 -21.55
CA LEU A 144 -0.47 -10.81 -22.33
C LEU A 144 -0.58 -10.07 -23.67
N LEU A 145 0.35 -9.15 -23.90
CA LEU A 145 0.42 -8.36 -25.14
C LEU A 145 1.41 -8.98 -26.14
N LEU A 146 2.56 -9.45 -25.66
CA LEU A 146 3.63 -9.98 -26.51
C LEU A 146 4.43 -11.07 -25.77
N GLY A 147 4.96 -12.03 -26.52
CA GLY A 147 5.80 -13.10 -25.99
C GLY A 147 5.00 -14.33 -25.57
N ASN A 148 5.57 -15.12 -24.67
CA ASN A 148 4.91 -16.30 -24.10
C ASN A 148 4.98 -16.21 -22.59
N PRO A 149 3.89 -16.47 -21.85
CA PRO A 149 3.94 -16.45 -20.40
C PRO A 149 5.03 -17.38 -19.88
N ALA A 150 5.77 -16.95 -18.85
CA ALA A 150 6.92 -17.71 -18.36
C ALA A 150 6.54 -19.13 -17.88
N TRP A 151 5.29 -19.37 -17.46
CA TRP A 151 4.81 -20.71 -17.08
C TRP A 151 4.67 -21.67 -18.26
N ARG A 152 4.49 -21.16 -19.50
CA ARG A 152 4.24 -21.97 -20.69
C ARG A 152 5.52 -22.57 -21.30
N GLY A 153 6.71 -22.09 -20.91
CA GLY A 153 7.99 -22.73 -21.27
C GLY A 153 8.37 -22.70 -22.77
N GLY A 154 8.14 -21.57 -23.45
CA GLY A 154 8.40 -21.42 -24.90
C GLY A 154 9.82 -21.00 -25.32
N LYS A 155 10.06 -20.93 -26.65
CA LYS A 155 11.32 -20.43 -27.24
C LYS A 155 11.63 -18.97 -26.89
N ASN A 156 10.59 -18.14 -26.84
CA ASN A 156 10.71 -16.74 -26.44
C ASN A 156 11.02 -16.68 -24.96
N LYS A 157 11.99 -15.85 -24.59
CA LYS A 157 12.53 -15.71 -23.22
C LYS A 157 12.06 -14.42 -22.54
N TYR A 158 10.93 -13.89 -23.03
CA TYR A 158 10.37 -12.62 -22.59
C TYR A 158 8.85 -12.62 -22.73
N SER A 159 8.21 -11.81 -21.89
CA SER A 159 6.78 -11.54 -21.95
C SER A 159 6.52 -10.06 -21.62
N LEU A 160 5.58 -9.46 -22.33
CA LEU A 160 5.07 -8.13 -22.08
C LEU A 160 3.57 -8.20 -21.85
N TYR A 161 3.11 -7.47 -20.86
CA TYR A 161 1.72 -7.46 -20.42
C TYR A 161 1.24 -6.02 -20.21
N GLY A 162 -0.08 -5.88 -20.28
CA GLY A 162 -0.81 -4.70 -19.85
C GLY A 162 -1.84 -5.07 -18.80
N GLY A 163 -2.35 -4.09 -18.07
CA GLY A 163 -3.46 -4.34 -17.15
C GLY A 163 -4.16 -3.09 -16.66
N ILE A 164 -5.37 -3.27 -16.15
CA ILE A 164 -6.21 -2.21 -15.61
C ILE A 164 -6.78 -2.69 -14.28
N ASP A 165 -6.73 -1.84 -13.25
CA ASP A 165 -7.37 -2.09 -11.97
C ASP A 165 -8.20 -0.88 -11.51
N ILE A 166 -9.26 -1.18 -10.76
CA ILE A 166 -10.07 -0.24 -10.00
C ILE A 166 -9.93 -0.58 -8.53
N THR A 167 -9.65 0.41 -7.70
CA THR A 167 -9.64 0.28 -6.24
C THR A 167 -10.81 1.05 -5.66
N PHE A 168 -11.72 0.34 -5.00
CA PHE A 168 -12.90 0.89 -4.36
C PHE A 168 -12.62 1.31 -2.90
N PRO A 169 -13.16 2.46 -2.46
CA PRO A 169 -12.85 3.06 -1.16
C PRO A 169 -13.65 2.45 -0.01
N PHE A 170 -13.40 1.18 0.28
CA PHE A 170 -14.02 0.46 1.41
C PHE A 170 -13.39 0.77 2.77
N GLY A 171 -12.18 1.34 2.79
CA GLY A 171 -11.51 1.72 4.03
C GLY A 171 -12.27 2.81 4.78
N GLU A 172 -12.31 2.70 6.11
CA GLU A 172 -12.93 3.71 6.98
C GLU A 172 -12.33 5.09 6.70
N ARG A 173 -13.20 6.05 6.36
CA ARG A 173 -12.86 7.45 6.11
C ARG A 173 -12.88 8.23 7.42
N LEU A 174 -12.26 9.41 7.45
CA LEU A 174 -12.39 10.32 8.59
C LEU A 174 -13.87 10.67 8.79
N LYS A 175 -14.41 10.55 10.01
CA LYS A 175 -15.79 10.95 10.29
C LYS A 175 -15.94 12.47 10.25
N LYS A 176 -17.18 12.93 10.08
CA LYS A 176 -17.49 14.37 10.13
C LYS A 176 -17.28 14.89 11.55
N TYR A 177 -16.72 16.09 11.67
CA TYR A 177 -16.64 16.80 12.94
C TYR A 177 -18.04 17.17 13.43
N GLN A 178 -18.32 16.93 14.71
CA GLN A 178 -19.55 17.37 15.35
C GLN A 178 -19.22 17.89 16.75
N ALA A 179 -19.61 19.14 17.04
CA ALA A 179 -19.30 19.82 18.29
C ALA A 179 -19.73 19.05 19.55
N LYS A 180 -20.84 18.30 19.44
CA LYS A 180 -21.42 17.52 20.54
C LYS A 180 -20.91 16.08 20.64
N ASP A 181 -20.14 15.61 19.65
CA ASP A 181 -19.58 14.26 19.62
C ASP A 181 -18.19 14.25 20.28
N VAL A 182 -18.21 14.37 21.61
CA VAL A 182 -17.02 14.43 22.46
C VAL A 182 -16.97 13.25 23.41
N ASP A 183 -15.78 12.94 23.92
CA ASP A 183 -15.60 11.95 24.98
C ASP A 183 -15.85 12.55 26.39
N SER A 184 -15.54 11.77 27.43
CA SER A 184 -15.62 12.19 28.83
C SER A 184 -14.67 13.33 29.21
N GLU A 185 -13.60 13.56 28.43
CA GLU A 185 -12.61 14.62 28.64
C GLU A 185 -12.94 15.87 27.79
N GLY A 186 -14.04 15.88 27.03
CA GLY A 186 -14.44 16.96 26.13
C GLY A 186 -13.65 17.01 24.81
N ILE A 187 -12.88 15.97 24.49
CA ILE A 187 -12.12 15.83 23.24
C ILE A 187 -13.04 15.28 22.13
N PRO A 188 -13.16 15.97 20.99
CA PRO A 188 -13.94 15.49 19.85
C PRO A 188 -13.51 14.09 19.38
N ASN A 189 -14.49 13.21 19.17
CA ASN A 189 -14.23 11.82 18.77
C ASN A 189 -13.57 11.71 17.38
N GLN A 190 -13.76 12.71 16.51
CA GLN A 190 -13.03 12.82 15.25
C GLN A 190 -11.50 12.85 15.46
N TYR A 191 -11.02 13.52 16.52
CA TYR A 191 -9.58 13.71 16.75
C TYR A 191 -8.89 12.42 17.12
N LYS A 192 -9.62 11.47 17.68
CA LYS A 192 -9.10 10.15 18.07
C LYS A 192 -9.03 9.17 16.91
N GLN A 193 -9.65 9.49 15.78
CA GLN A 193 -9.71 8.59 14.64
C GLN A 193 -8.41 8.51 13.86
N LEU A 194 -8.14 7.31 13.37
CA LEU A 194 -7.07 7.01 12.44
C LEU A 194 -7.70 6.40 11.19
N PRO A 195 -8.02 7.21 10.16
CA PRO A 195 -8.70 6.70 8.97
C PRO A 195 -7.84 5.70 8.21
N ILE A 196 -8.49 4.66 7.68
CA ILE A 196 -7.85 3.59 6.91
C ILE A 196 -7.75 3.98 5.43
N GLY A 197 -8.80 4.62 4.91
CA GLY A 197 -8.89 5.08 3.52
C GLY A 197 -9.18 6.58 3.43
N ASN A 198 -8.91 7.15 2.26
CA ASN A 198 -9.22 8.55 1.96
C ASN A 198 -10.59 8.73 1.28
N GLY A 199 -11.29 7.64 0.99
CA GLY A 199 -12.61 7.69 0.36
C GLY A 199 -12.64 7.78 -1.16
N LEU A 200 -11.48 7.82 -1.83
CA LEU A 200 -11.43 7.99 -3.28
C LEU A 200 -11.37 6.66 -4.02
N THR A 201 -12.11 6.57 -5.12
CA THR A 201 -11.93 5.49 -6.10
C THR A 201 -10.64 5.74 -6.90
N ARG A 202 -9.78 4.74 -7.02
CA ARG A 202 -8.53 4.83 -7.80
C ARG A 202 -8.61 3.96 -9.05
N TRP A 203 -8.24 4.53 -10.18
CA TRP A 203 -8.02 3.85 -11.45
C TRP A 203 -6.53 3.66 -11.66
N ARG A 204 -6.11 2.47 -12.11
CA ARG A 204 -4.71 2.15 -12.37
C ARG A 204 -4.54 1.47 -13.71
N ILE A 205 -3.62 1.97 -14.52
CA ILE A 205 -3.16 1.34 -15.76
C ILE A 205 -1.74 0.84 -15.54
N LYS A 206 -1.42 -0.35 -16.03
CA LYS A 206 -0.15 -1.04 -15.80
C LYS A 206 0.47 -1.51 -17.11
N ALA A 207 1.79 -1.41 -17.19
CA ALA A 207 2.62 -2.11 -18.15
C ALA A 207 3.71 -2.86 -17.37
N PHE A 208 3.90 -4.14 -17.68
CA PHE A 208 4.85 -4.97 -16.96
C PHE A 208 5.37 -6.08 -17.84
N GLY A 209 6.52 -6.61 -17.48
CA GLY A 209 7.15 -7.65 -18.27
C GLY A 209 8.14 -8.47 -17.47
N GLU A 210 8.53 -9.57 -18.06
CA GLU A 210 9.49 -10.52 -17.52
C GLU A 210 10.49 -10.93 -18.58
N LEU A 211 11.75 -11.09 -18.17
CA LEU A 211 12.86 -11.53 -18.99
C LEU A 211 13.52 -12.69 -18.27
N TYR A 212 13.55 -13.88 -18.86
CA TYR A 212 14.09 -15.07 -18.20
C TYR A 212 15.15 -15.78 -19.03
N ARG A 213 16.24 -16.19 -18.38
CA ARG A 213 17.33 -16.94 -19.02
C ARG A 213 17.90 -17.98 -18.05
N LYS A 214 18.37 -19.10 -18.60
CA LYS A 214 19.20 -20.03 -17.84
C LYS A 214 20.68 -19.60 -17.92
N LEU A 215 21.31 -19.39 -16.77
CA LEU A 215 22.74 -19.16 -16.62
C LEU A 215 23.29 -20.18 -15.61
N TRP A 216 24.38 -20.87 -15.94
CA TRP A 216 24.98 -21.92 -15.09
C TRP A 216 23.99 -23.01 -14.63
N GLY A 217 23.05 -23.38 -15.50
CA GLY A 217 22.00 -24.36 -15.17
C GLY A 217 20.91 -23.84 -14.24
N ARG A 218 20.96 -22.57 -13.83
CA ARG A 218 20.00 -21.91 -12.96
C ARG A 218 19.14 -20.94 -13.74
N LEU A 219 17.85 -20.90 -13.42
CA LEU A 219 16.92 -19.94 -13.96
C LEU A 219 17.12 -18.57 -13.30
N ILE A 220 17.25 -17.53 -14.12
CA ILE A 220 17.31 -16.13 -13.72
C ILE A 220 16.19 -15.40 -14.42
N ASN A 221 15.44 -14.58 -13.67
CA ASN A 221 14.35 -13.76 -14.17
C ASN A 221 14.55 -12.30 -13.74
N VAL A 222 14.24 -11.36 -14.61
CA VAL A 222 14.08 -9.95 -14.29
C VAL A 222 12.63 -9.57 -14.58
N ASN A 223 11.92 -9.14 -13.55
CA ASN A 223 10.57 -8.62 -13.68
C ASN A 223 10.60 -7.10 -13.50
N TRP A 224 9.78 -6.40 -14.27
CA TRP A 224 9.58 -4.96 -14.13
C TRP A 224 8.10 -4.62 -14.25
N LEU A 225 7.69 -3.55 -13.59
CA LEU A 225 6.32 -3.03 -13.58
C LEU A 225 6.35 -1.52 -13.54
N VAL A 226 5.54 -0.88 -14.37
CA VAL A 226 5.21 0.53 -14.27
C VAL A 226 3.70 0.65 -14.21
N ASN A 227 3.19 1.48 -13.31
CA ASN A 227 1.77 1.80 -13.27
C ASN A 227 1.52 3.29 -13.06
N LEU A 228 0.43 3.74 -13.66
CA LEU A 228 -0.10 5.09 -13.55
C LEU A 228 -1.44 5.01 -12.85
N SER A 229 -1.61 5.81 -11.80
CA SER A 229 -2.85 5.86 -11.03
C SER A 229 -3.48 7.25 -11.07
N SER A 230 -4.79 7.28 -11.24
CA SER A 230 -5.63 8.47 -11.14
C SER A 230 -6.73 8.23 -10.12
N PHE A 231 -7.23 9.29 -9.51
CA PHE A 231 -8.24 9.21 -8.45
C PHE A 231 -9.48 9.98 -8.89
N ASN A 232 -10.65 9.44 -8.56
CA ASN A 232 -11.88 10.22 -8.68
C ASN A 232 -11.86 11.32 -7.61
N ARG A 233 -12.26 12.52 -8.01
CA ARG A 233 -12.53 13.62 -7.10
C ARG A 233 -13.81 13.31 -6.29
N ASP A 234 -13.78 13.55 -4.98
CA ASP A 234 -14.92 13.30 -4.08
C ASP A 234 -14.93 14.32 -2.93
N ILE A 235 -16.07 14.39 -2.23
CA ILE A 235 -16.20 15.19 -1.01
C ILE A 235 -15.65 14.38 0.18
N ILE A 236 -14.79 15.03 0.96
CA ILE A 236 -14.24 14.46 2.20
C ILE A 236 -14.62 15.31 3.41
N ASN A 237 -14.60 14.66 4.58
CA ASN A 237 -14.66 15.38 5.85
C ASN A 237 -13.29 16.00 6.13
N PRO A 238 -13.20 17.32 6.35
CA PRO A 238 -11.92 17.96 6.61
C PRO A 238 -11.36 17.56 7.99
N PRO A 239 -10.04 17.37 8.13
CA PRO A 239 -9.39 17.35 9.43
C PRO A 239 -9.44 18.76 10.05
N ILE A 240 -9.91 18.84 11.29
CA ILE A 240 -9.89 20.08 12.07
C ILE A 240 -8.53 20.22 12.77
N SER A 241 -7.93 21.40 12.65
CA SER A 241 -6.62 21.74 13.21
C SER A 241 -6.54 23.24 13.40
N PHE A 242 -5.91 23.69 14.48
CA PHE A 242 -5.63 25.11 14.72
C PHE A 242 -4.34 25.60 14.03
N LEU A 243 -3.45 24.69 13.58
CA LEU A 243 -2.10 25.05 13.13
C LEU A 243 -2.03 25.91 11.85
N TRP A 244 -3.16 26.26 11.24
CA TRP A 244 -3.23 27.08 10.02
C TRP A 244 -3.83 28.47 10.25
N ILE A 245 -4.35 28.74 11.45
CA ILE A 245 -5.09 29.96 11.80
C ILE A 245 -4.84 30.33 13.26
N GLN A 246 -4.86 31.61 13.62
CA GLN A 246 -4.75 32.06 15.01
C GLN A 246 -6.10 31.95 15.76
N GLU A 247 -6.82 30.85 15.54
CA GLU A 247 -8.09 30.53 16.19
C GLU A 247 -7.97 29.10 16.71
N THR A 248 -8.30 28.89 17.98
CA THR A 248 -8.15 27.61 18.68
C THR A 248 -9.49 26.94 18.94
N SER A 249 -10.61 27.61 18.68
CA SER A 249 -11.95 27.03 18.74
C SER A 249 -12.22 26.10 17.56
N ALA A 250 -12.48 24.82 17.87
CA ALA A 250 -12.78 23.79 16.87
C ALA A 250 -14.03 24.13 16.03
N ASP A 251 -15.05 24.73 16.66
CA ASP A 251 -16.29 25.15 15.99
C ASP A 251 -16.07 26.32 15.03
N SER A 252 -15.22 27.27 15.41
CA SER A 252 -14.83 28.38 14.52
C SER A 252 -14.01 27.87 13.34
N ILE A 253 -13.03 26.99 13.59
CA ILE A 253 -12.20 26.36 12.54
C ILE A 253 -13.09 25.56 11.57
N SER A 254 -13.99 24.73 12.09
CA SER A 254 -14.91 23.92 11.28
C SER A 254 -15.79 24.80 10.40
N ARG A 255 -16.32 25.91 10.92
CA ARG A 255 -17.11 26.87 10.12
C ARG A 255 -16.27 27.57 9.06
N ALA A 256 -15.02 27.90 9.36
CA ALA A 256 -14.12 28.55 8.41
C ALA A 256 -13.75 27.64 7.23
N ILE A 257 -13.56 26.33 7.47
CA ILE A 257 -13.30 25.36 6.41
C ILE A 257 -14.60 25.06 5.63
N GLY A 258 -15.71 24.92 6.35
CA GLY A 258 -17.00 24.51 5.81
C GLY A 258 -17.30 23.02 6.00
N ASP A 259 -18.56 22.65 5.77
CA ASP A 259 -19.11 21.32 6.06
C ASP A 259 -18.69 20.22 5.07
N ALA A 260 -18.15 20.60 3.92
CA ALA A 260 -17.78 19.70 2.83
C ALA A 260 -16.58 20.26 2.07
N VAL A 261 -15.53 19.46 1.93
CA VAL A 261 -14.34 19.82 1.16
C VAL A 261 -14.23 18.92 -0.05
N LEU A 262 -14.15 19.53 -1.23
CA LEU A 262 -13.87 18.78 -2.45
C LEU A 262 -12.37 18.47 -2.49
N TYR A 263 -12.03 17.19 -2.64
CA TYR A 263 -10.64 16.72 -2.61
C TYR A 263 -10.29 16.00 -3.91
N GLU A 264 -9.16 16.39 -4.49
CA GLU A 264 -8.56 15.75 -5.65
C GLU A 264 -7.14 15.29 -5.29
N GLN A 265 -6.95 13.98 -5.20
CA GLN A 265 -5.64 13.42 -4.93
C GLN A 265 -4.75 13.48 -6.18
N GLY A 266 -3.50 13.87 -5.99
CA GLY A 266 -2.50 13.91 -7.05
C GLY A 266 -2.28 12.53 -7.69
N LYS A 267 -2.17 12.52 -9.02
CA LYS A 267 -1.86 11.31 -9.81
C LYS A 267 -0.58 10.64 -9.31
N GLN A 268 -0.47 9.33 -9.43
CA GLN A 268 0.70 8.58 -8.99
C GLN A 268 1.34 7.81 -10.12
N ILE A 269 2.67 7.75 -10.10
CA ILE A 269 3.50 6.89 -10.93
C ILE A 269 4.21 5.94 -10.00
N TYR A 270 4.11 4.65 -10.25
CA TYR A 270 4.85 3.62 -9.53
C TYR A 270 5.69 2.83 -10.51
N GLY A 271 6.92 2.53 -10.10
CA GLY A 271 7.84 1.65 -10.81
C GLY A 271 8.33 0.55 -9.86
N SER A 272 8.61 -0.62 -10.41
CA SER A 272 9.24 -1.73 -9.70
C SER A 272 10.15 -2.49 -10.65
N ILE A 273 11.30 -2.91 -10.15
CA ILE A 273 12.19 -3.86 -10.81
C ILE A 273 12.69 -4.87 -9.79
N GLN A 274 12.73 -6.14 -10.18
CA GLN A 274 13.33 -7.19 -9.38
C GLN A 274 14.11 -8.17 -10.23
N GLY A 275 15.24 -8.62 -9.69
CA GLY A 275 15.98 -9.78 -10.18
C GLY A 275 15.68 -10.98 -9.29
N GLN A 276 15.46 -12.13 -9.90
CA GLN A 276 15.19 -13.39 -9.23
C GLN A 276 16.14 -14.47 -9.76
N MET A 277 16.66 -15.30 -8.87
CA MET A 277 17.54 -16.42 -9.19
C MET A 277 17.09 -17.70 -8.48
N GLU A 278 17.16 -18.80 -9.21
CA GLU A 278 16.91 -20.15 -8.70
C GLU A 278 18.10 -20.68 -7.88
N ILE A 279 17.89 -20.85 -6.57
CA ILE A 279 18.89 -21.40 -5.64
C ILE A 279 18.79 -22.94 -5.57
N TRP A 280 17.58 -23.46 -5.49
CA TRP A 280 17.31 -24.90 -5.60
C TRP A 280 16.48 -25.13 -6.86
N PRO A 281 16.96 -25.96 -7.81
CA PRO A 281 16.22 -26.20 -9.04
C PRO A 281 14.76 -26.56 -8.78
N GLN A 282 13.85 -25.75 -9.32
CA GLN A 282 12.39 -25.88 -9.28
C GLN A 282 11.78 -25.86 -7.86
N ARG A 283 12.53 -25.43 -6.84
CA ARG A 283 12.05 -25.44 -5.46
C ARG A 283 12.29 -24.15 -4.69
N MET A 284 13.41 -23.47 -4.91
CA MET A 284 13.72 -22.26 -4.15
C MET A 284 14.25 -21.16 -5.05
N PHE A 285 13.67 -19.98 -4.88
CA PHE A 285 14.08 -18.76 -5.57
C PHE A 285 14.36 -17.67 -4.56
N PHE A 286 15.41 -16.91 -4.84
CA PHE A 286 15.72 -15.68 -4.13
C PHE A 286 15.53 -14.51 -5.07
N ALA A 287 14.91 -13.44 -4.58
CA ALA A 287 14.72 -12.23 -5.34
C ALA A 287 15.13 -11.01 -4.55
N VAL A 288 15.67 -10.03 -5.28
CA VAL A 288 16.03 -8.70 -4.80
C VAL A 288 15.36 -7.70 -5.72
N GLY A 289 14.78 -6.65 -5.17
CA GLY A 289 14.15 -5.63 -5.98
C GLY A 289 14.11 -4.27 -5.34
N MET A 290 13.66 -3.30 -6.13
CA MET A 290 13.46 -1.93 -5.74
C MET A 290 12.13 -1.43 -6.32
N ASP A 291 11.40 -0.71 -5.49
CA ASP A 291 10.13 -0.07 -5.83
C ASP A 291 10.27 1.44 -5.66
N TRP A 292 9.60 2.20 -6.52
CA TRP A 292 9.51 3.65 -6.44
C TRP A 292 8.07 4.12 -6.65
N MET A 293 7.67 5.17 -5.95
CA MET A 293 6.41 5.85 -6.19
C MET A 293 6.61 7.36 -6.10
N LEU A 294 6.11 8.07 -7.10
CA LEU A 294 6.02 9.53 -7.15
C LEU A 294 4.55 9.90 -7.22
N SER A 295 4.10 10.85 -6.40
CA SER A 295 2.76 11.44 -6.54
C SER A 295 2.84 12.86 -7.06
N GLY A 296 1.74 13.34 -7.63
CA GLY A 296 1.45 14.76 -7.79
C GLY A 296 1.10 15.39 -6.44
N ARG A 297 0.92 16.72 -6.46
CA ARG A 297 0.32 17.44 -5.33
C ARG A 297 -1.19 17.20 -5.33
N ASP A 298 -1.74 17.15 -4.14
CA ASP A 298 -3.18 17.12 -3.93
C ASP A 298 -3.78 18.51 -4.12
N GLN A 299 -5.10 18.59 -4.30
CA GLN A 299 -5.87 19.83 -4.35
C GLN A 299 -7.07 19.73 -3.41
N TYR A 300 -7.35 20.83 -2.73
CA TYR A 300 -8.47 21.00 -1.82
C TYR A 300 -9.25 22.24 -2.27
N PHE A 301 -10.58 22.15 -2.19
CA PHE A 301 -11.47 23.28 -2.41
C PHE A 301 -12.46 23.33 -1.25
N SER A 302 -12.31 24.37 -0.43
CA SER A 302 -13.12 24.63 0.76
C SER A 302 -13.62 26.09 0.78
N SER A 303 -14.24 26.50 1.88
CA SER A 303 -14.58 27.91 2.10
C SER A 303 -13.37 28.78 2.46
N SER A 304 -12.18 28.20 2.65
CA SER A 304 -10.96 28.88 3.08
C SER A 304 -9.76 28.54 2.20
N ASP A 305 -9.40 29.45 1.30
CA ASP A 305 -8.19 29.36 0.46
C ASP A 305 -6.90 29.19 1.29
N ALA A 306 -6.87 29.78 2.49
CA ALA A 306 -5.74 29.67 3.40
C ALA A 306 -5.58 28.23 3.91
N TRP A 307 -6.69 27.60 4.29
CA TRP A 307 -6.69 26.19 4.71
C TRP A 307 -6.34 25.27 3.54
N ASP A 308 -6.92 25.52 2.36
CA ASP A 308 -6.63 24.74 1.15
C ASP A 308 -5.13 24.74 0.84
N LYS A 309 -4.50 25.93 0.81
CA LYS A 309 -3.05 26.06 0.59
C LYS A 309 -2.24 25.37 1.69
N TRP A 310 -2.63 25.53 2.95
CA TRP A 310 -1.95 24.92 4.09
C TRP A 310 -2.01 23.39 4.07
N MET A 311 -3.11 22.81 3.59
CA MET A 311 -3.27 21.36 3.40
C MET A 311 -2.43 20.82 2.24
N VAL A 312 -2.17 21.63 1.20
CA VAL A 312 -1.36 21.20 0.05
C VAL A 312 0.13 21.21 0.37
N SER A 313 0.65 22.29 0.94
CA SER A 313 2.08 22.49 1.15
C SER A 313 2.37 23.53 2.24
N ARG A 314 3.37 23.25 3.07
CA ARG A 314 3.88 24.17 4.10
C ARG A 314 5.33 23.82 4.45
N LYS A 315 5.95 24.56 5.38
CA LYS A 315 7.34 24.30 5.78
C LYS A 315 7.50 22.83 6.22
N ASN A 316 8.43 22.13 5.58
CA ASN A 316 8.73 20.71 5.82
C ASN A 316 7.56 19.72 5.60
N TYR A 317 6.52 20.13 4.87
CA TYR A 317 5.39 19.28 4.47
C TYR A 317 4.92 19.58 3.04
N ASP A 318 4.71 18.55 2.24
CA ASP A 318 4.08 18.63 0.93
C ASP A 318 3.17 17.42 0.77
N SER A 319 1.99 17.60 0.17
CA SER A 319 1.12 16.50 -0.23
C SER A 319 1.76 15.60 -1.31
N ARG A 320 2.73 16.14 -2.04
CA ARG A 320 3.59 15.40 -2.98
C ARG A 320 4.51 14.43 -2.25
N LYS A 321 4.42 13.15 -2.60
CA LYS A 321 5.14 12.06 -1.94
C LYS A 321 6.17 11.47 -2.88
N ASN A 322 7.31 11.09 -2.30
CA ASN A 322 8.28 10.23 -2.95
C ASN A 322 8.59 9.05 -2.02
N VAL A 323 8.47 7.84 -2.54
CA VAL A 323 8.76 6.61 -1.82
C VAL A 323 9.74 5.82 -2.64
N ALA A 324 10.83 5.39 -2.03
CA ALA A 324 11.74 4.42 -2.61
C ALA A 324 11.96 3.31 -1.58
N THR A 325 11.78 2.06 -1.97
CA THR A 325 12.00 0.90 -1.07
C THR A 325 12.81 -0.16 -1.76
N GLN A 326 13.63 -0.87 -1.00
CA GLN A 326 14.29 -2.09 -1.44
C GLN A 326 13.69 -3.28 -0.71
N PHE A 327 13.75 -4.44 -1.35
CA PHE A 327 13.25 -5.67 -0.73
C PHE A 327 14.08 -6.89 -1.09
N LEU A 328 14.00 -7.88 -0.21
CA LEU A 328 14.51 -9.23 -0.40
C LEU A 328 13.36 -10.20 -0.15
N LYS A 329 13.30 -11.27 -0.94
CA LYS A 329 12.33 -12.34 -0.70
C LYS A 329 12.85 -13.70 -1.11
N PHE A 330 12.41 -14.71 -0.37
CA PHE A 330 12.58 -16.12 -0.68
C PHE A 330 11.23 -16.72 -1.04
N ASN A 331 11.22 -17.52 -2.09
CA ASN A 331 10.05 -18.27 -2.54
C ASN A 331 10.38 -19.75 -2.53
N PHE A 332 9.63 -20.52 -1.75
CA PHE A 332 9.63 -21.97 -1.76
C PHE A 332 8.43 -22.48 -2.57
N LEU A 333 8.68 -23.40 -3.49
CA LEU A 333 7.69 -23.91 -4.43
C LEU A 333 7.44 -25.40 -4.19
N ASN A 334 6.19 -25.74 -3.88
CA ASN A 334 5.67 -27.10 -3.78
C ASN A 334 4.58 -27.29 -4.84
N VAL A 335 4.95 -27.12 -6.12
CA VAL A 335 4.01 -27.13 -7.24
C VAL A 335 4.34 -28.17 -8.32
N ASP A 336 5.54 -28.75 -8.30
CA ASP A 336 5.95 -29.81 -9.22
C ASP A 336 5.29 -31.13 -8.79
N PRO A 337 4.38 -31.72 -9.59
CA PRO A 337 3.64 -32.92 -9.19
C PRO A 337 4.52 -34.12 -8.84
N PHE A 338 5.73 -34.21 -9.38
CA PHE A 338 6.66 -35.31 -9.10
C PHE A 338 7.48 -35.11 -7.82
N LYS A 339 7.49 -33.88 -7.29
CA LYS A 339 8.30 -33.47 -6.15
C LYS A 339 7.47 -32.91 -5.00
N GLN A 340 6.17 -32.73 -5.21
CA GLN A 340 5.27 -32.16 -4.23
C GLN A 340 5.08 -33.11 -3.06
N PHE A 341 4.97 -32.54 -1.87
CA PHE A 341 4.48 -33.25 -0.71
C PHE A 341 3.07 -32.77 -0.37
N GLY A 342 2.23 -33.71 0.04
CA GLY A 342 0.83 -33.45 0.30
C GLY A 342 -0.03 -33.30 -0.97
N PRO A 343 -1.35 -33.13 -0.80
CA PRO A 343 -2.31 -33.17 -1.91
C PRO A 343 -2.51 -31.83 -2.62
N ILE A 344 -2.04 -30.71 -2.06
CA ILE A 344 -2.34 -29.36 -2.56
C ILE A 344 -1.04 -28.66 -2.99
N PRO A 345 -0.94 -28.16 -4.23
CA PRO A 345 0.21 -27.39 -4.67
C PRO A 345 0.21 -26.01 -4.00
N PHE A 346 1.38 -25.58 -3.52
CA PHE A 346 1.51 -24.28 -2.87
C PHE A 346 2.86 -23.61 -3.09
N GLU A 347 2.87 -22.30 -2.85
CA GLU A 347 4.07 -21.47 -2.77
C GLU A 347 4.10 -20.76 -1.43
N LEU A 348 5.27 -20.72 -0.82
CA LEU A 348 5.54 -19.97 0.40
C LEU A 348 6.54 -18.87 0.07
N GLU A 349 6.11 -17.62 0.21
CA GLU A 349 6.96 -16.44 0.10
C GLU A 349 7.24 -15.90 1.50
N VAL A 350 8.50 -15.57 1.76
CA VAL A 350 8.92 -14.81 2.95
C VAL A 350 9.75 -13.63 2.46
N GLY A 351 9.43 -12.43 2.92
CA GLY A 351 10.12 -11.23 2.47
C GLY A 351 10.30 -10.17 3.53
N VAL A 352 11.23 -9.27 3.23
CA VAL A 352 11.52 -8.06 4.00
C VAL A 352 11.66 -6.89 3.04
N ARG A 353 11.17 -5.73 3.45
CA ARG A 353 11.23 -4.49 2.69
C ARG A 353 11.64 -3.36 3.62
N TRP A 354 12.45 -2.43 3.14
CA TRP A 354 12.81 -1.22 3.86
C TRP A 354 12.82 -0.02 2.93
N PHE A 355 12.47 1.14 3.46
CA PHE A 355 12.60 2.40 2.74
C PHE A 355 14.07 2.76 2.52
N VAL A 356 14.33 3.50 1.45
CA VAL A 356 15.64 4.07 1.14
C VAL A 356 15.70 5.49 1.70
N PRO A 357 16.62 5.78 2.64
CA PRO A 357 16.81 7.12 3.17
C PRO A 357 17.07 8.16 2.06
N PHE A 358 16.64 9.40 2.29
CA PHE A 358 16.76 10.55 1.36
C PHE A 358 15.98 10.45 0.04
N LEU A 359 15.66 9.24 -0.42
CA LEU A 359 14.76 9.01 -1.55
C LEU A 359 13.30 8.82 -1.12
N THR A 360 13.07 8.67 0.19
CA THR A 360 11.74 8.61 0.78
C THR A 360 11.50 9.87 1.61
N TYR A 361 10.56 10.70 1.18
CA TYR A 361 10.20 11.95 1.84
C TYR A 361 8.72 12.29 1.66
N GLN A 362 8.21 13.13 2.55
CA GLN A 362 6.81 13.55 2.64
C GLN A 362 5.83 12.39 2.83
N THR A 363 6.27 11.35 3.54
CA THR A 363 5.52 10.11 3.74
C THR A 363 6.12 9.29 4.87
N PHE A 364 5.50 8.17 5.23
CA PHE A 364 6.07 7.23 6.19
C PHE A 364 7.14 6.34 5.54
N GLY A 365 8.36 6.36 6.10
CA GLY A 365 9.43 5.44 5.74
C GLY A 365 9.25 4.12 6.48
N TYR A 366 8.59 3.16 5.83
CA TYR A 366 8.29 1.85 6.41
C TYR A 366 9.43 0.86 6.25
N THR A 367 9.61 0.04 7.29
CA THR A 367 10.25 -1.27 7.21
C THR A 367 9.18 -2.32 7.48
N SER A 368 9.14 -3.38 6.68
CA SER A 368 8.17 -4.45 6.81
C SER A 368 8.77 -5.83 6.57
N SER A 369 8.08 -6.82 7.10
CA SER A 369 8.30 -8.23 6.82
C SER A 369 6.96 -8.90 6.56
N TRP A 370 6.94 -9.89 5.67
CA TRP A 370 5.72 -10.60 5.35
C TRP A 370 5.97 -12.08 5.09
N ILE A 371 4.89 -12.83 5.24
CA ILE A 371 4.78 -14.21 4.79
C ILE A 371 3.53 -14.31 3.93
N ARG A 372 3.66 -14.89 2.74
CA ARG A 372 2.54 -15.20 1.87
C ARG A 372 2.51 -16.67 1.53
N ILE A 373 1.34 -17.28 1.65
CA ILE A 373 1.06 -18.60 1.09
C ILE A 373 0.13 -18.44 -0.10
N SER A 374 0.43 -19.15 -1.19
CA SER A 374 -0.41 -19.20 -2.39
C SER A 374 -0.71 -20.64 -2.73
N SER A 375 -1.94 -20.96 -3.10
CA SER A 375 -2.35 -22.29 -3.57
C SER A 375 -3.07 -22.21 -4.91
N TYR A 376 -2.97 -23.29 -5.68
CA TYR A 376 -3.49 -23.36 -7.04
C TYR A 376 -4.60 -24.43 -7.15
N PHE A 377 -5.70 -24.07 -7.79
CA PHE A 377 -6.85 -24.96 -8.02
C PHE A 377 -7.25 -24.91 -9.49
N GLN A 378 -7.37 -26.06 -10.13
CA GLN A 378 -7.80 -26.15 -11.52
C GLN A 378 -9.26 -26.57 -11.60
N ALA A 379 -10.09 -25.76 -12.26
CA ALA A 379 -11.44 -26.13 -12.64
C ALA A 379 -11.40 -26.79 -14.03
N TRP A 380 -12.16 -27.86 -14.22
CA TRP A 380 -12.26 -28.59 -15.49
C TRP A 380 -13.49 -28.16 -16.28
#